data_AF-A0A2S8B0F6-F1
#
_entry.id   AF-A0A2S8B0F6-F1
#
_cell.length_a   1.000
_cell.length_b   1.000
_cell.length_c   1.000
_cell.angle_alpha   90.00
_cell.angle_beta   90.00
_cell.angle_gamma   90.00
#
_symmetry.space_group_name_H-M   'P 1'
#
loop_
_entity.id
_entity.type
_entity.pdbx_description
1 polymer ?
#
loop_
_entity_poly.entity_id
_entity_poly.type
_entity_poly.pdbx_seq_one_letter_code
_entity_poly.pdbx_strand_id
1 'polypeptide(L)'
;MIDVRPDCLLPADQGWQQPTPDEVRAVLKAADMTGGSASKFLGLSNTRVIRRWTGGDDQIPYSAWALLCAAAGLGNIWEHQNDDFSG
;
A
#
# COMPACT_ATOMS: atom_id res chain seq x y z
N MET A 1 -7.06 8.54 11.95
CA MET A 1 -5.62 8.21 12.13
C MET A 1 -5.45 6.82 11.56
N ILE A 2 -4.56 6.66 10.58
CA ILE A 2 -4.29 5.39 9.92
C ILE A 2 -3.26 4.66 10.77
N ASP A 3 -3.58 3.43 11.18
CA ASP A 3 -2.69 2.61 12.02
C ASP A 3 -1.78 1.78 11.12
N VAL A 4 -0.72 2.41 10.60
CA VAL A 4 0.28 1.81 9.72
C VAL A 4 1.66 2.18 10.22
N ARG A 5 2.55 1.19 10.34
CA ARG A 5 3.93 1.42 10.77
C ARG A 5 4.69 2.27 9.75
N PRO A 6 5.55 3.20 10.20
CA PRO A 6 6.38 4.01 9.31
C PRO A 6 7.33 3.14 8.47
N ASP A 7 7.78 1.99 8.99
CA ASP A 7 8.65 1.05 8.26
C ASP A 7 7.98 0.45 7.01
N CYS A 8 6.64 0.42 6.97
CA CYS A 8 5.88 0.00 5.80
C CYS A 8 5.77 1.12 4.75
N LEU A 9 6.13 2.35 5.10
CA LEU A 9 6.10 3.53 4.22
C LEU A 9 7.49 3.89 3.68
N LEU A 10 8.46 2.99 3.80
CA LEU A 10 9.79 3.16 3.27
C LEU A 10 9.91 2.66 1.81
N PRO A 11 10.89 3.20 1.06
CA PRO A 11 11.33 2.63 -0.21
C PRO A 11 11.76 1.16 -0.08
N ALA A 12 11.53 0.37 -1.14
CA ALA A 12 11.81 -1.07 -1.14
C ALA A 12 13.28 -1.41 -0.83
N ASP A 13 14.21 -0.51 -1.17
CA ASP A 13 15.65 -0.63 -0.95
C ASP A 13 16.13 -0.05 0.40
N GLN A 14 15.27 0.67 1.13
CA GLN A 14 15.59 1.31 2.41
C GLN A 14 15.10 0.54 3.64
N GLY A 15 14.83 -0.77 3.47
CA GLY A 15 14.41 -1.63 4.59
C GLY A 15 12.91 -1.75 4.77
N TRP A 16 12.12 -1.47 3.71
CA TRP A 16 10.67 -1.68 3.68
C TRP A 16 10.27 -3.00 4.33
N GLN A 17 9.38 -2.89 5.32
CA GLN A 17 8.77 -4.05 5.96
C GLN A 17 7.40 -4.32 5.37
N GLN A 18 7.13 -5.60 5.09
CA GLN A 18 5.81 -6.00 4.63
C GLN A 18 4.73 -5.64 5.65
N PRO A 19 3.62 -5.05 5.19
CA PRO A 19 2.51 -4.71 6.06
C PRO A 19 1.77 -5.96 6.50
N THR A 20 1.18 -5.87 7.69
CA THR A 20 0.30 -6.87 8.26
C THR A 20 -1.09 -6.80 7.59
N PRO A 21 -1.90 -7.87 7.70
CA PRO A 21 -3.26 -7.87 7.17
C PRO A 21 -4.14 -6.74 7.71
N ASP A 22 -3.93 -6.34 8.96
CA ASP A 22 -4.66 -5.25 9.60
C ASP A 22 -4.25 -3.87 9.04
N GLU A 23 -2.97 -3.66 8.78
CA GLU A 23 -2.46 -2.46 8.08
C GLU A 23 -3.03 -2.37 6.66
N VAL A 24 -3.10 -3.50 5.94
CA VAL A 24 -3.73 -3.56 4.60
C VAL A 24 -5.19 -3.14 4.65
N ARG A 25 -5.95 -3.61 5.64
CA ARG A 25 -7.35 -3.21 5.84
C ARG A 25 -7.48 -1.73 6.19
N ALA A 26 -6.57 -1.21 7.02
CA ALA A 26 -6.58 0.19 7.41
C ALA A 26 -6.35 1.13 6.21
N VAL A 27 -5.38 0.82 5.34
CA VAL A 27 -5.10 1.60 4.12
C VAL A 27 -6.23 1.51 3.12
N LEU A 28 -6.80 0.31 2.89
CA LEU A 28 -7.96 0.17 2.01
C LEU A 28 -9.16 1.00 2.47
N LYS A 29 -9.41 1.01 3.79
CA LYS A 29 -10.45 1.85 4.39
C LYS A 29 -10.12 3.35 4.26
N ALA A 30 -8.86 3.74 4.41
CA ALA A 30 -8.43 5.12 4.25
C ALA A 30 -8.55 5.61 2.79
N ALA A 31 -8.27 4.74 1.83
CA ALA A 31 -8.47 5.00 0.41
C ALA A 31 -9.95 4.94 -0.03
N ASP A 32 -10.89 4.70 0.89
CA ASP A 32 -12.32 4.46 0.62
C ASP A 32 -12.56 3.38 -0.45
N MET A 33 -11.69 2.35 -0.47
CA MET A 33 -11.72 1.30 -1.47
C MET A 33 -12.31 0.01 -0.91
N THR A 34 -13.30 -0.53 -1.62
CA THR A 34 -13.71 -1.94 -1.44
C THR A 34 -12.71 -2.88 -2.11
N GLY A 35 -12.70 -4.16 -1.74
CA GLY A 35 -11.83 -5.15 -2.40
C GLY A 35 -12.06 -5.27 -3.92
N GLY A 36 -13.27 -4.96 -4.39
CA GLY A 36 -13.59 -4.83 -5.82
C GLY A 36 -12.87 -3.66 -6.47
N SER A 37 -13.04 -2.46 -5.92
CA SER A 37 -12.40 -1.24 -6.41
C SER A 37 -10.87 -1.33 -6.35
N ALA A 38 -10.33 -1.84 -5.24
CA ALA A 38 -8.90 -2.05 -5.06
C ALA A 38 -8.32 -3.03 -6.10
N SER A 39 -9.02 -4.13 -6.39
CA SER A 39 -8.56 -5.08 -7.42
C SER A 39 -8.47 -4.42 -8.80
N LYS A 40 -9.46 -3.59 -9.17
CA LYS A 40 -9.45 -2.87 -10.45
C LYS A 40 -8.35 -1.81 -10.48
N PHE A 41 -8.19 -1.06 -9.40
CA PHE A 41 -7.16 -0.04 -9.26
C PHE A 41 -5.76 -0.62 -9.41
N LEU A 42 -5.52 -1.79 -8.83
CA LEU A 42 -4.26 -2.52 -8.91
C LEU A 42 -4.10 -3.37 -10.18
N GLY A 43 -5.07 -3.33 -11.11
CA GLY A 43 -5.03 -4.13 -12.34
C GLY A 43 -5.13 -5.64 -12.12
N LEU A 44 -5.63 -6.08 -10.96
CA LEU A 44 -5.77 -7.48 -10.60
C LEU A 44 -7.04 -8.07 -11.22
N SER A 45 -6.92 -9.26 -11.79
CA SER A 45 -8.03 -9.98 -12.42
C SER A 45 -9.02 -10.57 -11.41
N ASN A 46 -8.66 -10.65 -10.13
CA ASN A 46 -9.42 -11.39 -9.12
C ASN A 46 -9.38 -10.72 -7.73
N THR A 47 -10.56 -10.43 -7.20
CA THR A 47 -10.76 -9.85 -5.85
C THR A 47 -10.34 -10.77 -4.71
N ARG A 48 -10.19 -12.09 -4.96
CA ARG A 48 -9.66 -13.04 -3.96
C ARG A 48 -8.24 -12.71 -3.52
N VAL A 49 -7.44 -12.07 -4.38
CA VAL A 49 -6.07 -11.65 -4.03
C VAL A 49 -6.12 -10.64 -2.88
N ILE A 50 -7.01 -9.64 -2.97
CA ILE A 50 -7.21 -8.66 -1.88
C ILE A 50 -7.66 -9.36 -0.59
N ARG A 51 -8.59 -10.32 -0.70
CA ARG A 51 -9.04 -11.09 0.47
C ARG A 51 -7.90 -11.86 1.13
N ARG A 52 -7.00 -12.47 0.36
CA ARG A 52 -5.83 -13.18 0.90
C ARG A 52 -4.89 -12.24 1.65
N TRP A 53 -4.61 -11.06 1.11
CA TRP A 53 -3.79 -10.04 1.79
C TRP A 53 -4.42 -9.57 3.09
N THR A 54 -5.71 -9.24 3.05
CA THR A 54 -6.44 -8.84 4.28
C THR A 54 -6.68 -10.02 5.23
N GLY A 55 -6.52 -11.27 4.78
CA GLY A 55 -6.71 -12.48 5.58
C GLY A 55 -5.42 -13.03 6.18
N GLY A 56 -4.25 -12.58 5.70
CA GLY A 56 -2.95 -13.13 6.08
C GLY A 56 -2.58 -14.43 5.37
N ASP A 57 -3.39 -14.87 4.40
CA ASP A 57 -3.10 -16.07 3.58
C ASP A 57 -1.96 -15.80 2.58
N ASP A 58 -1.76 -14.54 2.20
CA ASP A 58 -0.76 -14.11 1.24
C ASP A 58 -0.28 -12.71 1.58
N GLN A 59 0.94 -12.36 1.16
CA GLN A 59 1.54 -11.06 1.46
C GLN A 59 1.35 -10.12 0.28
N ILE A 60 1.12 -8.84 0.57
CA ILE A 60 1.00 -7.82 -0.48
C ILE A 60 2.39 -7.51 -1.05
N PRO A 61 2.57 -7.52 -2.39
CA PRO A 61 3.81 -7.08 -3.00
C PRO A 61 3.99 -5.58 -2.85
N TYR A 62 5.24 -5.12 -2.79
CA TYR A 62 5.59 -3.71 -2.62
C TYR A 62 4.88 -2.79 -3.63
N SER A 63 4.86 -3.17 -4.91
CA SER A 63 4.23 -2.37 -5.97
C SER A 63 2.74 -2.15 -5.74
N ALA A 64 2.02 -3.15 -5.24
CA ALA A 64 0.60 -3.01 -4.91
C ALA A 64 0.40 -2.14 -3.67
N TRP A 65 1.24 -2.33 -2.64
CA TRP A 65 1.20 -1.54 -1.42
C TRP A 65 1.47 -0.06 -1.68
N ALA A 66 2.50 0.24 -2.47
CA ALA A 66 2.84 1.58 -2.92
C ALA A 66 1.64 2.32 -3.52
N LEU A 67 0.98 1.71 -4.51
CA LEU A 67 -0.20 2.30 -5.15
C LEU A 67 -1.33 2.56 -4.15
N LEU A 68 -1.56 1.64 -3.21
CA LEU A 68 -2.57 1.83 -2.16
C LEU A 68 -2.22 2.97 -1.20
N CYS A 69 -0.95 3.09 -0.80
CA CYS A 69 -0.48 4.19 0.05
C CYS A 69 -0.69 5.55 -0.64
N ALA A 70 -0.36 5.65 -1.93
CA ALA A 70 -0.61 6.85 -2.71
C ALA A 70 -2.11 7.17 -2.79
N ALA A 71 -2.95 6.17 -3.06
CA ALA A 71 -4.41 6.33 -3.11
C ALA A 71 -5.03 6.72 -1.75
N ALA A 72 -4.44 6.26 -0.65
CA ALA A 72 -4.85 6.62 0.71
C ALA A 72 -4.35 7.98 1.18
N GLY A 73 -3.56 8.70 0.36
CA GLY A 73 -2.97 9.99 0.72
C GLY A 73 -1.79 9.89 1.70
N LEU A 74 -1.17 8.72 1.83
CA LEU A 74 0.04 8.51 2.64
C LEU A 74 1.33 8.93 1.92
N GLY A 75 1.23 9.24 0.63
CA GLY A 75 2.35 9.63 -0.22
C GLY A 75 2.95 8.47 -1.02
N ASN A 76 3.89 8.82 -1.89
CA ASN A 76 4.55 7.89 -2.80
C ASN A 76 5.77 7.29 -2.11
N ILE A 77 5.62 6.11 -1.52
CA ILE A 77 6.68 5.43 -0.76
C ILE A 77 7.89 4.99 -1.63
N TRP A 78 7.76 5.08 -2.95
CA TRP A 78 8.82 4.75 -3.91
C TRP A 78 9.57 5.98 -4.42
N GLU A 79 9.07 7.19 -4.15
CA GLU A 79 9.80 8.40 -4.46
C GLU A 79 10.88 8.61 -3.40
N HIS A 80 12.14 8.56 -3.83
CA HIS A 80 13.18 9.25 -3.07
C HIS A 80 12.82 10.73 -3.16
N GLN A 81 12.60 11.39 -2.02
CA GLN A 81 12.39 12.84 -2.01
C GLN A 81 13.61 13.51 -2.65
N ASN A 82 13.50 13.84 -3.94
CA ASN A 82 14.41 14.74 -4.62
C ASN A 82 13.99 16.15 -4.21
N ASP A 83 14.40 16.56 -3.02
CA ASP A 83 14.22 17.92 -2.52
C ASP A 83 15.24 18.91 -3.12
N ASP A 84 15.74 18.65 -4.34
CA ASP A 84 16.80 19.43 -4.99
C ASP A 84 16.45 19.76 -6.44
N PHE A 85 15.53 20.71 -6.63
CA PHE A 85 15.59 21.63 -7.77
C PHE A 85 15.23 23.05 -7.32
N SER A 86 16.13 23.61 -6.49
CA SER A 86 16.33 25.06 -6.49
C SER A 86 17.37 25.37 -7.57
N GLY A 87 16.92 25.91 -8.70
CA GLY A 87 17.75 26.42 -9.79
C GLY A 87 17.06 27.60 -10.46
#